data_AF-A0A840MTY9-F1
#
_entry.id   AF-A0A840MTY9-F1
#
_cell.length_a   1.000
_cell.length_b   1.000
_cell.length_c   1.000
_cell.angle_alpha   90.00
_cell.angle_beta   90.00
_cell.angle_gamma   90.00
#
_symmetry.space_group_name_H-M   'P 1'
#
loop_
_entity.id
_entity.type
_entity.pdbx_description
1 polymer ?
#
loop_
_entity_poly.entity_id
_entity_poly.type
_entity_poly.pdbx_seq_one_letter_code
_entity_poly.pdbx_strand_id
1 'polypeptide(L)' 'MTKPAPKRYRTINWKAYNQALIQRGSLTVWLDTSMSWRGTPQGTRGRTQTYSDAAIPFCLTI' A
#
# COMPACT_ATOMS: atom_id res chain seq x y z
N MET A 1 -40.55 -18.41 14.09
CA MET A 1 -39.62 -18.00 15.16
C MET A 1 -38.53 -17.12 14.54
N THR A 2 -38.43 -15.86 14.96
CA THR A 2 -37.42 -14.90 14.47
C THR A 2 -36.08 -15.17 15.15
N LYS A 3 -35.01 -15.28 14.35
CA LYS A 3 -33.66 -15.53 14.89
C LYS A 3 -33.16 -14.27 15.63
N PRO A 4 -32.60 -14.40 16.85
CA PRO A 4 -32.06 -13.25 17.57
C PRO A 4 -30.85 -12.66 16.83
N ALA A 5 -30.68 -11.35 16.96
CA ALA A 5 -29.56 -10.63 16.37
C ALA A 5 -28.21 -11.17 16.92
N PRO A 6 -27.16 -11.26 16.09
CA PRO A 6 -25.87 -11.76 16.53
C PRO A 6 -25.24 -10.83 17.57
N LYS A 7 -24.64 -11.42 18.62
CA LYS A 7 -23.88 -10.67 19.62
C LYS A 7 -22.66 -10.03 18.96
N ARG A 8 -22.51 -8.72 19.12
CA ARG A 8 -21.29 -7.98 18.76
C ARG A 8 -20.37 -7.94 19.97
N TYR A 9 -19.17 -8.48 19.81
CA TYR A 9 -18.11 -8.39 20.81
C TYR A 9 -17.09 -7.36 20.35
N ARG A 10 -16.61 -6.53 21.28
CA ARG A 10 -15.52 -5.57 21.02
C ARG A 10 -14.26 -6.13 21.65
N THR A 11 -13.36 -6.65 20.83
CA THR A 11 -12.03 -7.06 21.28
C THR A 11 -11.19 -5.81 21.52
N ILE A 12 -10.68 -5.65 22.74
CA ILE A 12 -9.76 -4.55 23.09
C ILE A 12 -8.38 -5.18 23.22
N ASN A 13 -7.54 -4.99 22.21
CA ASN A 13 -6.16 -5.43 22.27
C ASN A 13 -5.39 -4.56 23.28
N TRP A 14 -4.42 -5.17 23.98
CA TRP A 14 -3.55 -4.43 24.89
C TRP A 14 -2.68 -3.43 24.13
N LYS A 15 -2.37 -2.28 24.76
CA LYS A 15 -1.73 -1.14 24.08
C LYS A 15 -0.43 -1.51 23.37
N ALA A 16 0.42 -2.29 24.03
CA ALA A 16 1.70 -2.66 23.44
C ALA A 16 1.60 -3.74 22.33
N TYR A 17 0.49 -4.49 22.23
CA TYR A 17 0.18 -5.30 21.04
C TYR A 17 0.03 -4.42 19.81
N ASN A 18 -0.80 -3.39 19.95
CA ASN A 18 -1.09 -2.47 18.86
C ASN A 18 0.17 -1.69 18.48
N GLN A 19 0.99 -1.28 19.46
CA GLN A 19 2.27 -0.64 19.18
C GLN A 19 3.23 -1.56 18.42
N ALA A 20 3.37 -2.82 18.84
CA ALA A 20 4.20 -3.79 18.13
C ALA A 20 3.69 -4.05 16.70
N LEU A 21 2.37 -4.05 16.49
CA LEU A 21 1.77 -4.20 15.17
C LEU A 21 2.04 -2.98 14.27
N ILE A 22 1.93 -1.77 14.82
CA ILE A 22 2.28 -0.53 14.12
C ILE A 22 3.77 -0.54 13.75
N GLN A 23 4.65 -0.90 14.68
CA GLN A 23 6.09 -0.96 14.44
C GLN A 23 6.45 -1.95 13.32
N ARG A 24 5.77 -3.09 13.22
CA ARG A 24 6.00 -4.08 12.15
C ARG A 24 5.68 -3.57 10.75
N GLY A 25 4.72 -2.66 10.61
CA GLY A 25 4.36 -2.02 9.34
C GLY A 25 4.88 -0.60 9.18
N SER A 26 5.68 -0.10 10.13
CA SER A 26 6.18 1.27 10.11
C SER A 26 7.43 1.33 9.26
N LEU A 27 7.24 1.64 7.98
CA LEU A 27 8.32 1.87 7.03
C LEU A 27 8.48 3.37 6.78
N THR A 28 9.72 3.85 6.85
CA THR A 28 10.09 5.21 6.41
C THR A 28 10.87 5.08 5.11
N VAL A 29 10.35 5.66 4.03
CA VAL A 29 10.98 5.62 2.70
C VAL A 29 11.37 7.03 2.29
N TRP A 30 12.61 7.18 1.81
CA TRP A 30 13.07 8.41 1.17
C TRP A 30 12.91 8.25 -0.34
N LEU A 31 12.11 9.15 -0.92
CA LEU A 31 11.89 9.20 -2.37
C LEU A 31 12.79 10.28 -2.97
N ASP A 32 13.45 9.95 -4.08
CA ASP A 32 14.13 10.97 -4.87
C ASP A 32 13.08 11.86 -5.56
N THR A 33 13.15 13.17 -5.31
CA THR A 33 12.27 14.17 -5.94
C THR A 33 12.50 14.30 -7.44
N SER A 34 13.68 13.90 -7.93
CA SER A 34 14.02 13.94 -9.35
C SER A 34 13.46 12.73 -10.12
N MET A 35 12.98 11.70 -9.42
CA MET A 35 12.48 10.47 -10.02
C MET A 35 11.21 10.71 -10.83
N SER A 36 11.28 10.41 -12.13
CA SER A 36 10.12 10.46 -13.01
C SER A 36 9.21 9.26 -12.73
N TRP A 37 8.06 9.47 -12.11
CA TRP A 37 7.09 8.41 -11.79
C TRP A 37 6.28 7.94 -13.00
N ARG A 38 5.97 8.85 -13.91
CA ARG A 38 5.16 8.58 -15.09
C ARG A 38 6.03 8.05 -16.22
N GLY A 39 5.50 7.06 -16.95
CA GLY A 39 6.12 6.60 -18.19
C GLY A 39 6.02 7.66 -19.27
N THR A 40 7.00 7.68 -20.18
CA THR A 40 6.97 8.55 -21.36
C THR A 40 6.01 7.98 -22.40
N PRO A 41 5.12 8.79 -23.00
CA PRO A 41 4.27 8.31 -24.08
C PRO A 41 5.12 7.92 -25.29
N GLN A 42 5.11 6.63 -25.62
CA GLN A 42 5.76 6.14 -26.84
C GLN A 42 4.71 6.14 -27.96
N GLY A 43 4.96 6.87 -29.05
CA GLY A 43 4.06 6.99 -30.20
C GLY A 43 3.90 5.70 -31.02
N THR A 44 4.32 4.57 -30.49
CA THR A 44 4.23 3.24 -31.09
C THR A 44 2.86 2.62 -30.84
N ARG A 45 2.41 1.78 -31.77
CA ARG A 45 1.13 1.06 -31.68
C ARG A 45 1.16 0.12 -30.46
N GLY A 46 0.29 0.35 -29.48
CA GLY A 46 0.27 -0.40 -28.23
C GLY A 46 -0.26 0.43 -27.05
N ARG A 47 -0.19 -0.13 -25.83
CA ARG A 47 -0.58 0.57 -24.61
C ARG A 47 0.54 1.51 -24.15
N THR A 48 0.22 2.79 -23.95
CA THR A 48 1.14 3.77 -23.38
C THR A 48 1.52 3.40 -21.95
N GLN A 49 2.81 3.49 -21.62
CA GLN A 49 3.31 3.14 -20.31
C GLN A 49 2.89 4.19 -19.26
N THR A 50 2.12 3.78 -18.27
CA THR A 50 1.63 4.67 -17.20
C THR A 50 2.71 5.00 -16.18
N TYR A 51 3.57 4.03 -15.87
CA TYR A 51 4.64 4.15 -14.87
C TYR A 51 6.01 4.03 -15.53
N SER A 52 6.99 4.79 -15.06
CA SER A 52 8.35 4.68 -15.61
C SER A 52 8.99 3.33 -15.27
N ASP A 53 10.03 2.98 -16.03
CA ASP A 53 10.83 1.78 -15.79
C ASP A 53 11.50 1.77 -14.41
N ALA A 54 11.71 2.95 -13.81
CA ALA A 54 12.24 3.06 -12.46
C ALA A 54 11.15 2.93 -11.38
N ALA A 55 9.92 3.40 -11.64
CA ALA A 55 8.81 3.34 -10.69
C ALA A 55 8.29 1.90 -10.48
N ILE A 56 8.32 1.06 -11.52
CA ILE A 56 7.86 -0.33 -11.46
C ILE A 56 8.67 -1.17 -10.47
N PRO A 57 10.01 -1.32 -10.59
CA PRO A 57 10.81 -2.11 -9.66
C PRO A 57 10.81 -1.49 -8.25
N PHE A 58 10.71 -0.16 -8.14
CA PHE A 58 10.56 0.50 -6.84
C PHE A 58 9.31 0.00 -6.10
N CYS A 59 8.13 0.03 -6.72
CA CYS A 59 6.89 -0.46 -6.11
C CYS A 59 6.85 -1.97 -5.86
N LEU A 60 7.70 -2.75 -6.52
CA LEU A 60 7.82 -4.20 -6.31
C LEU A 60 8.81 -4.56 -5.19
N THR A 61 9.63 -3.62 -4.73
CA THR A 61 10.67 -3.85 -3.72
C THR A 61 10.30 -3.33 -2.34
N ILE A 62 9.41 -2.34 -2.25
CA ILE A 62 8.84 -1.83 -0.99
C ILE A 62 7.61 -2.62 -0.56
#